data_AF-A0A522QK73-F1
#
_entry.id   AF-A0A522QK73-F1
#
_cell.length_a   1.000
_cell.length_b   1.000
_cell.length_c   1.000
_cell.angle_alpha   90.00
_cell.angle_beta   90.00
_cell.angle_gamma   90.00
#
_symmetry.space_group_name_H-M   'P 1'
#
loop_
_entity.id
_entity.type
_entity.pdbx_description
1 polymer ?
#
loop_
_entity_poly.entity_id
_entity_poly.type
_entity_poly.pdbx_seq_one_letter_code
_entity_poly.pdbx_strand_id
1 'polypeptide(L)'
;MKIIYTRSNRVETLASLATLKKILGRFVGHRVFYEMSSRFRRGQEFYSVKNAFVVRAIEVTNRDYLTITIFDAGNSTHSIEVVNPQAMRIYDETAGKGFAVVFYSEVGEVESRCYLRDDGDEGGGDRKALGALEKITLPQLFEYLEDITSTEVEQVGGPV
;
A
#
# COMPACT_ATOMS: atom_id res chain seq x y z
N MET A 1 -7.52 -4.69 -10.38
CA MET A 1 -7.65 -4.05 -9.05
C MET A 1 -8.11 -2.60 -9.23
N LYS A 2 -9.12 -2.15 -8.48
CA LYS A 2 -9.50 -0.73 -8.38
C LYS A 2 -8.80 -0.09 -7.18
N ILE A 3 -7.99 0.95 -7.36
CA ILE A 3 -7.53 1.75 -6.22
C ILE A 3 -8.63 2.75 -5.92
N ILE A 4 -9.32 2.55 -4.80
CA ILE A 4 -10.49 3.31 -4.34
C ILE A 4 -10.03 4.29 -3.27
N TYR A 5 -10.06 5.58 -3.57
CA TYR A 5 -9.92 6.61 -2.54
C TYR A 5 -11.22 6.74 -1.74
N THR A 6 -11.15 7.01 -0.44
CA THR A 6 -12.34 7.35 0.37
C THR A 6 -12.04 8.58 1.23
N ARG A 7 -12.50 9.75 0.80
CA ARG A 7 -12.56 11.00 1.61
C ARG A 7 -13.94 11.58 1.45
N SER A 8 -14.64 11.79 2.57
CA SER A 8 -15.92 12.52 2.61
C SER A 8 -16.89 12.09 1.48
N ASN A 9 -17.15 10.78 1.37
CA ASN A 9 -18.04 10.14 0.39
C ASN A 9 -17.63 10.18 -1.10
N ARG A 10 -16.42 10.64 -1.46
CA ARG A 10 -15.92 10.57 -2.85
C ARG A 10 -15.10 9.30 -3.09
N VAL A 11 -15.33 8.65 -4.23
CA VAL A 11 -14.62 7.46 -4.72
C VAL A 11 -14.00 7.78 -6.07
N GLU A 12 -12.67 7.78 -6.15
CA GLU A 12 -11.90 7.95 -7.39
C GLU A 12 -11.09 6.69 -7.67
N THR A 13 -10.96 6.33 -8.96
CA THR A 13 -10.22 5.13 -9.39
C THR A 13 -8.82 5.52 -9.89
N LEU A 14 -7.78 5.23 -9.12
CA LEU A 14 -6.38 5.46 -9.51
C LEU A 14 -5.83 4.17 -10.15
N ALA A 15 -5.79 4.06 -11.48
CA ALA A 15 -5.85 2.74 -12.11
C ALA A 15 -4.52 2.10 -12.59
N SER A 16 -3.34 2.70 -12.37
CA SER A 16 -2.09 2.16 -12.95
C SER A 16 -1.25 1.33 -11.97
N LEU A 17 -0.54 0.32 -12.52
CA LEU A 17 0.46 -0.47 -11.77
C LEU A 17 1.59 0.42 -11.24
N ALA A 18 1.95 1.47 -11.98
CA ALA A 18 2.95 2.45 -11.56
C ALA A 18 2.50 3.21 -10.31
N THR A 19 1.23 3.66 -10.27
CA THR A 19 0.64 4.32 -9.10
C THR A 19 0.64 3.40 -7.89
N LEU A 20 0.26 2.12 -8.05
CA LEU A 20 0.32 1.13 -6.97
C LEU A 20 1.75 0.99 -6.43
N LYS A 21 2.74 0.79 -7.31
CA LYS A 21 4.15 0.66 -6.92
C LYS A 21 4.67 1.90 -6.20
N LYS A 22 4.28 3.10 -6.65
CA LYS A 22 4.66 4.37 -5.99
C LYS A 22 4.06 4.50 -4.59
N ILE A 23 2.77 4.21 -4.43
CA ILE A 23 2.11 4.24 -3.11
C ILE A 23 2.77 3.24 -2.17
N LEU A 24 2.96 2.00 -2.63
CA LEU A 24 3.56 0.94 -1.81
C LEU A 24 5.03 1.21 -1.49
N GLY A 25 5.81 1.74 -2.43
CA GLY A 25 7.21 2.05 -2.25
C GLY A 25 7.49 2.97 -1.06
N ARG A 26 6.51 3.75 -0.61
CA ARG A 26 6.62 4.62 0.57
C ARG A 26 6.71 3.87 1.90
N PHE A 27 6.28 2.62 1.96
CA PHE A 27 6.44 1.82 3.17
C PHE A 27 7.85 1.24 3.30
N VAL A 28 8.64 1.20 2.23
CA VAL A 28 9.98 0.59 2.25
C VAL A 28 10.90 1.38 3.19
N GLY A 29 11.51 0.68 4.13
CA GLY A 29 12.35 1.27 5.17
C GLY A 29 11.60 1.68 6.43
N HIS A 30 10.27 1.79 6.38
CA HIS A 30 9.44 2.21 7.51
C HIS A 30 8.99 1.02 8.35
N ARG A 31 8.75 1.27 9.64
CA ARG A 31 8.02 0.31 10.47
C ARG A 31 6.55 0.39 10.10
N VAL A 32 5.96 -0.76 9.77
CA VAL A 32 4.55 -0.87 9.46
C VAL A 32 3.86 -1.74 10.50
N PHE A 33 2.65 -1.34 10.88
CA PHE A 33 1.68 -2.22 11.52
C PHE A 33 0.81 -2.83 10.43
N TYR A 34 0.52 -4.12 10.52
CA TYR A 34 -0.44 -4.76 9.62
C TYR A 34 -1.45 -5.62 10.38
N GLU A 35 -2.62 -5.76 9.77
CA GLU A 35 -3.69 -6.67 10.18
C GLU A 35 -4.19 -7.44 8.96
N MET A 36 -4.11 -8.77 9.02
CA MET A 36 -4.74 -9.66 8.05
C MET A 36 -5.97 -10.30 8.69
N SER A 37 -7.14 -10.12 8.09
CA SER A 37 -8.37 -10.72 8.59
C SER A 37 -9.22 -11.34 7.49
N SER A 38 -9.94 -12.39 7.83
CA SER A 38 -10.86 -13.08 6.94
C SER A 38 -12.19 -13.36 7.62
N ARG A 39 -13.28 -13.14 6.88
CA ARG A 39 -14.65 -13.33 7.36
C ARG A 39 -15.55 -13.90 6.28
N PHE A 40 -16.58 -14.63 6.68
CA PHE A 40 -17.68 -14.94 5.77
C PHE A 40 -18.54 -13.70 5.55
N ARG A 41 -19.02 -13.49 4.32
CA ARG A 41 -19.97 -12.41 3.99
C ARG A 41 -21.21 -12.38 4.89
N ARG A 42 -21.58 -13.53 5.48
CA ARG A 42 -22.72 -13.70 6.39
C ARG A 42 -22.38 -13.57 7.88
N GLY A 43 -21.23 -13.01 8.22
CA GLY A 43 -21.09 -12.26 9.49
C GLY A 43 -20.23 -12.88 10.58
N GLN A 44 -19.58 -14.02 10.36
CA GLN A 44 -18.60 -14.55 11.32
C GLN A 44 -17.17 -14.34 10.80
N GLU A 45 -16.42 -13.50 11.52
CA GLU A 45 -14.95 -13.42 11.41
C GLU A 45 -14.35 -14.68 12.05
N PHE A 46 -13.45 -15.36 11.36
CA PHE A 46 -12.84 -16.58 11.90
C PHE A 46 -11.35 -16.41 12.19
N TYR A 47 -10.69 -15.40 11.63
CA TYR A 47 -9.27 -15.15 11.85
C TYR A 47 -8.90 -13.69 11.66
N SER A 48 -8.12 -13.16 12.60
CA SER A 48 -7.40 -11.89 12.49
C SER A 48 -6.01 -12.09 13.09
N VAL A 49 -4.96 -11.72 12.34
CA VAL A 49 -3.59 -11.66 12.83
C VAL A 49 -3.01 -10.29 12.62
N LYS A 50 -2.32 -9.82 13.65
CA LYS A 50 -1.74 -8.48 13.77
C LYS A 50 -0.27 -8.63 14.10
N ASN A 51 0.57 -7.86 13.44
CA ASN A 51 1.98 -7.78 13.76
C ASN A 51 2.56 -6.47 13.20
N ALA A 52 3.81 -6.16 13.53
CA ALA A 52 4.52 -4.99 13.04
C ALA A 52 5.97 -5.34 12.69
N PHE A 53 6.48 -4.78 11.60
CA PHE A 53 7.85 -4.99 11.17
C PHE A 53 8.37 -3.85 10.29
N VAL A 54 9.69 -3.82 10.06
CA VAL A 54 10.30 -2.85 9.14
C VAL A 54 10.31 -3.42 7.73
N VAL A 55 9.73 -2.71 6.76
CA VAL A 55 9.64 -3.20 5.39
C VAL A 55 11.01 -3.14 4.70
N ARG A 56 11.52 -4.28 4.25
CA ARG A 56 12.76 -4.37 3.49
C ARG A 56 12.58 -3.96 2.03
N ALA A 57 11.53 -4.51 1.41
CA ALA A 57 11.22 -4.38 0.00
C ALA A 57 9.75 -4.73 -0.21
N ILE A 58 9.18 -4.19 -1.29
CA ILE A 58 7.85 -4.58 -1.78
C ILE A 58 7.97 -4.95 -3.24
N GLU A 59 7.55 -6.17 -3.57
CA GLU A 59 7.50 -6.68 -4.93
C GLU A 59 6.06 -6.68 -5.43
N VAL A 60 5.85 -6.16 -6.63
CA VAL A 60 4.53 -6.14 -7.29
C VAL A 60 4.67 -6.81 -8.65
N THR A 61 4.11 -8.02 -8.77
CA THR A 61 4.11 -8.81 -10.00
C THR A 61 2.70 -8.91 -10.57
N ASN A 62 2.58 -8.83 -11.89
CA ASN A 62 1.31 -8.98 -12.60
C ASN A 62 1.53 -9.89 -13.81
N ARG A 63 1.57 -11.21 -13.56
CA ARG A 63 1.73 -12.24 -14.61
C ARG A 63 0.41 -12.98 -14.82
N ASP A 64 0.10 -13.91 -13.92
CA ASP A 64 -1.17 -14.67 -13.94
C ASP A 64 -2.25 -13.93 -13.14
N TYR A 65 -1.84 -13.34 -12.02
CA TYR A 65 -2.64 -12.48 -11.16
C TYR A 65 -1.73 -11.39 -10.57
N LEU A 66 -2.35 -10.33 -10.06
CA LEU A 66 -1.65 -9.31 -9.31
C LEU A 66 -1.24 -9.88 -7.94
N THR A 67 0.06 -9.93 -7.68
CA THR A 67 0.63 -10.34 -6.39
C THR A 67 1.44 -9.18 -5.83
N ILE A 68 1.23 -8.89 -4.55
CA ILE A 68 1.98 -7.88 -3.80
C ILE A 68 2.63 -8.60 -2.62
N THR A 69 3.97 -8.60 -2.58
CA THR A 69 4.73 -9.26 -1.52
C THR A 69 5.52 -8.22 -0.73
N ILE A 70 5.29 -8.15 0.58
CA ILE A 70 5.90 -7.20 1.50
C ILE A 70 6.87 -7.97 2.39
N PHE A 71 8.17 -7.67 2.28
CA PHE A 71 9.22 -8.39 2.99
C PHE A 71 9.63 -7.72 4.29
N ASP A 72 9.86 -8.50 5.33
CA ASP A 72 10.39 -8.04 6.61
C ASP A 72 11.93 -7.90 6.55
N ALA A 73 12.45 -6.78 7.08
CA ALA A 73 13.88 -6.50 7.18
C ALA A 73 14.55 -7.23 8.34
N GLY A 74 13.83 -7.48 9.43
CA GLY A 74 14.33 -8.18 10.61
C GLY A 74 14.20 -9.70 10.53
N ASN A 75 13.41 -10.22 9.59
CA ASN A 75 13.19 -11.66 9.44
C ASN A 75 12.96 -12.07 7.98
N SER A 76 13.96 -12.72 7.37
CA SER A 76 13.90 -13.20 5.98
C SER A 76 12.85 -14.26 5.70
N THR A 77 12.34 -14.95 6.73
CA THR A 77 11.28 -15.96 6.57
C THR A 77 9.89 -15.37 6.76
N HIS A 78 9.79 -14.08 7.04
CA HIS A 78 8.52 -13.38 7.25
C HIS A 78 8.23 -12.45 6.08
N SER A 79 7.06 -12.63 5.49
CA SER A 79 6.52 -11.77 4.44
C SER A 79 5.00 -11.82 4.44
N ILE A 80 4.38 -10.73 4.00
CA ILE A 80 2.96 -10.68 3.68
C ILE A 80 2.81 -10.85 2.18
N GLU A 81 1.91 -11.74 1.76
CA GLU A 81 1.53 -11.87 0.36
C GLU A 81 0.04 -11.54 0.19
N VAL A 82 -0.24 -10.55 -0.66
CA VAL A 82 -1.61 -10.18 -1.06
C VAL A 82 -1.82 -10.62 -2.50
N VAL A 83 -2.71 -11.59 -2.68
CA VAL A 83 -3.00 -12.21 -3.97
C VAL A 83 -4.32 -11.70 -4.52
N ASN A 84 -4.28 -11.29 -5.78
CA ASN A 84 -5.41 -10.86 -6.61
C ASN A 84 -6.42 -9.93 -5.89
N PRO A 85 -5.98 -8.81 -5.29
CA PRO A 85 -6.90 -7.91 -4.61
C PRO A 85 -7.88 -7.27 -5.61
N GLN A 86 -9.18 -7.27 -5.30
CA GLN A 86 -10.18 -6.59 -6.13
C GLN A 86 -10.06 -5.07 -5.97
N ALA A 87 -9.78 -4.61 -4.74
CA ALA A 87 -9.63 -3.20 -4.44
C ALA A 87 -8.50 -2.91 -3.45
N MET A 88 -7.90 -1.73 -3.58
CA MET A 88 -7.06 -1.11 -2.55
C MET A 88 -7.75 0.16 -2.09
N ARG A 89 -7.93 0.36 -0.78
CA ARG A 89 -8.37 1.62 -0.20
C ARG A 89 -7.24 2.34 0.49
N ILE A 90 -7.24 3.67 0.42
CA ILE A 90 -6.26 4.53 1.09
C ILE A 90 -6.99 5.36 2.13
N TYR A 91 -6.49 5.38 3.37
CA TYR A 91 -7.06 6.09 4.51
C TYR A 91 -6.09 7.16 5.00
N ASP A 92 -6.65 8.35 5.29
CA ASP A 92 -5.96 9.39 6.05
C ASP A 92 -6.16 9.04 7.53
N GLU A 93 -5.12 8.56 8.19
CA GLU A 93 -5.20 8.35 9.64
C GLU A 93 -5.06 9.69 10.35
N THR A 94 -5.44 9.74 11.64
CA THR A 94 -5.43 10.97 12.43
C THR A 94 -4.08 11.70 12.31
N ALA A 95 -4.09 13.05 12.31
CA ALA A 95 -2.89 13.88 12.23
C ALA A 95 -1.75 13.30 13.08
N GLY A 96 -0.66 12.90 12.41
CA GLY A 96 0.52 12.32 13.03
C GLY A 96 0.67 10.79 12.94
N LYS A 97 -0.31 10.05 12.41
CA LYS A 97 -0.30 8.57 12.28
C LYS A 97 -0.05 8.04 10.84
N GLY A 98 0.51 8.88 9.96
CA GLY A 98 0.79 8.49 8.57
C GLY A 98 -0.48 8.20 7.75
N PHE A 99 -0.32 7.48 6.65
CA PHE A 99 -1.46 6.96 5.86
C PHE A 99 -1.52 5.43 5.98
N ALA A 100 -2.70 4.87 5.74
CA ALA A 100 -2.91 3.43 5.71
C ALA A 100 -3.47 2.97 4.37
N VAL A 101 -3.16 1.75 3.97
CA VAL A 101 -3.75 1.08 2.82
C VAL A 101 -4.44 -0.20 3.24
N VAL A 102 -5.56 -0.52 2.60
CA VAL A 102 -6.30 -1.77 2.81
C VAL A 102 -6.53 -2.46 1.48
N PHE A 103 -6.00 -3.66 1.36
CA PHE A 103 -6.34 -4.55 0.24
C PHE A 103 -7.55 -5.39 0.59
N TYR A 104 -8.46 -5.52 -0.37
CA TYR A 104 -9.62 -6.38 -0.28
C TYR A 104 -9.49 -7.51 -1.30
N SER A 105 -9.60 -8.75 -0.82
CA SER A 105 -9.59 -9.98 -1.60
C SER A 105 -10.82 -10.81 -1.25
N GLU A 106 -11.66 -11.11 -2.23
CA GLU A 106 -12.86 -11.93 -2.10
C GLU A 106 -12.72 -13.24 -2.89
N VAL A 107 -12.98 -14.37 -2.23
CA VAL A 107 -12.98 -15.70 -2.84
C VAL A 107 -14.24 -16.43 -2.37
N GLY A 108 -15.19 -16.63 -3.29
CA GLY A 108 -16.49 -17.21 -2.95
C GLY A 108 -17.26 -16.38 -1.92
N GLU A 109 -17.52 -16.95 -0.75
CA GLU A 109 -18.20 -16.28 0.37
C GLU A 109 -17.23 -15.66 1.39
N VAL A 110 -15.91 -15.81 1.18
CA VAL A 110 -14.88 -15.31 2.09
C VAL A 110 -14.37 -13.96 1.61
N GLU A 111 -14.45 -12.96 2.48
CA GLU A 111 -13.79 -11.68 2.33
C GLU A 111 -12.52 -11.68 3.19
N SER A 112 -11.39 -11.37 2.57
CA SER A 112 -10.10 -11.18 3.23
C SER A 112 -9.63 -9.74 3.07
N ARG A 113 -8.97 -9.24 4.10
CA ARG A 113 -8.45 -7.89 4.18
C ARG A 113 -7.00 -7.92 4.62
N CYS A 114 -6.18 -7.07 4.02
CA CYS A 114 -4.85 -6.77 4.50
C CYS A 114 -4.77 -5.26 4.73
N TYR A 115 -4.85 -4.85 5.99
CA TYR A 115 -4.62 -3.48 6.43
C TYR A 115 -3.13 -3.29 6.71
N LEU A 116 -2.55 -2.22 6.18
CA LEU A 116 -1.15 -1.84 6.34
C LEU A 116 -1.09 -0.35 6.70
N ARG A 117 -0.47 -0.02 7.82
CA ARG A 117 -0.32 1.36 8.32
C ARG A 117 1.14 1.65 8.57
N ASP A 118 1.57 2.83 8.15
CA ASP A 118 2.88 3.38 8.54
C ASP A 118 2.86 3.75 10.03
N ASP A 119 3.74 3.13 10.82
CA ASP A 119 3.91 3.35 12.25
C ASP A 119 5.11 4.27 12.55
N GLY A 120 5.79 4.77 11.51
CA GLY A 120 6.94 5.69 11.59
C GLY A 120 8.31 5.00 11.61
N ASP A 121 9.36 5.79 11.88
CA ASP A 121 10.75 5.35 11.92
C ASP A 121 11.13 4.85 13.34
N GLU A 122 10.93 3.56 13.61
CA GLU A 122 11.60 2.90 14.74
C GLU A 122 12.66 1.93 14.21
N GLY A 123 13.88 2.44 14.01
CA GLY A 123 15.03 1.63 13.65
C GLY A 123 16.32 2.43 13.66
N GLY A 124 17.04 2.41 14.79
CA GLY A 124 18.38 2.97 14.96
C GLY A 124 19.47 2.24 14.18
N GLY A 125 19.39 2.22 12.85
CA GLY A 125 20.44 1.75 11.95
C GLY A 125 20.68 2.77 10.85
N ASP A 126 21.94 3.05 10.52
CA ASP A 126 22.43 4.09 9.60
C ASP A 126 21.85 4.01 8.17
N ARG A 127 20.58 4.40 8.01
CA ARG A 127 19.95 4.77 6.73
C ARG A 127 19.32 6.17 6.82
N LYS A 128 20.00 7.07 7.53
CA LYS A 128 19.69 8.51 7.63
C LYS A 128 19.68 9.29 6.29
N ALA A 129 19.65 8.65 5.12
CA ALA A 129 19.81 9.34 3.83
C ALA A 129 19.11 8.71 2.62
N LEU A 130 18.13 7.81 2.80
CA LEU A 130 17.24 7.42 1.70
C LEU A 130 15.80 7.81 2.05
N GLY A 131 15.57 9.12 2.01
CA GLY A 131 14.23 9.71 2.08
C GLY A 131 13.60 9.65 3.46
N ALA A 132 14.13 10.42 4.42
CA ALA A 132 13.32 10.92 5.52
C ALA A 132 12.20 11.78 4.91
N LEU A 133 11.16 11.10 4.42
CA LEU A 133 9.97 11.69 3.84
C LEU A 133 9.13 12.13 5.03
N GLU A 134 9.28 13.40 5.38
CA GLU A 134 8.41 14.10 6.30
C GLU A 134 6.95 13.70 6.02
N LYS A 135 6.23 13.32 7.07
CA LYS A 135 4.81 12.93 7.11
C LYS A 135 4.00 13.51 5.96
N ILE A 136 3.98 12.80 4.82
CA ILE A 136 3.28 13.29 3.64
C ILE A 136 1.80 13.02 3.85
N THR A 137 1.02 14.09 3.95
CA THR A 137 -0.43 14.01 4.05
C THR A 137 -1.01 13.42 2.76
N LEU A 138 -2.22 12.85 2.81
CA LEU A 138 -2.85 12.35 1.59
C LEU A 138 -2.97 13.40 0.47
N PRO A 139 -3.34 14.68 0.73
CA PRO A 139 -3.30 15.71 -0.31
C PRO A 139 -1.94 15.84 -1.00
N GLN A 140 -0.85 15.83 -0.23
CA GLN A 140 0.50 15.89 -0.79
C GLN A 140 0.89 14.60 -1.54
N LEU A 141 0.35 13.44 -1.15
CA LEU A 141 0.45 12.22 -1.96
C LEU A 141 -0.24 12.42 -3.31
N PHE A 142 -1.38 13.11 -3.36
CA PHE A 142 -2.09 13.35 -4.62
C PHE A 142 -1.39 14.37 -5.51
N GLU A 143 -0.93 15.51 -4.99
CA GLU A 143 -0.11 16.46 -5.76
C GLU A 143 1.09 15.73 -6.39
N TYR A 144 1.77 14.91 -5.59
CA TYR A 144 2.87 14.07 -6.08
C TYR A 144 2.44 13.05 -7.15
N LEU A 145 1.28 12.40 -6.98
CA LEU A 145 0.79 11.44 -7.96
C LEU A 145 0.35 12.12 -9.27
N GLU A 146 -0.33 13.26 -9.18
CA GLU A 146 -0.78 14.06 -10.33
C GLU A 146 0.40 14.60 -11.13
N ASP A 147 1.41 15.15 -10.45
CA ASP A 147 2.65 15.63 -11.07
C ASP A 147 3.31 14.53 -11.90
N ILE A 148 3.41 13.31 -11.35
CA ILE A 148 4.09 12.23 -12.07
C ILE A 148 3.21 11.61 -13.15
N THR A 149 1.89 11.51 -12.95
CA THR A 149 1.00 11.06 -14.04
C THR A 149 0.95 12.05 -15.19
N SER A 150 1.17 13.34 -14.93
CA SER A 150 1.30 14.36 -15.98
C SER A 150 2.65 14.27 -16.69
N THR A 151 3.71 13.96 -15.94
CA THR A 151 5.07 13.78 -16.48
C THR A 151 5.20 12.50 -17.35
N GLU A 152 4.45 11.44 -17.06
CA GLU A 152 4.42 10.21 -17.86
C GLU A 152 3.72 10.37 -19.24
N VAL A 153 3.09 11.53 -19.52
CA VAL A 153 2.42 11.82 -20.80
C VAL A 153 3.31 12.63 -21.76
N GLU A 154 4.35 13.30 -21.28
CA GLU A 154 5.30 14.06 -22.11
C GLU A 154 6.58 13.26 -22.41
N GLN A 155 6.48 12.17 -23.21
CA GLN A 155 7.61 11.70 -24.04
C GLN A 155 7.18 10.68 -25.11
N VAL A 156 6.41 11.13 -26.10
CA VAL A 156 6.50 10.61 -27.48
C VAL A 156 6.44 11.82 -28.42
N GLY A 157 7.59 12.37 -28.73
CA GLY A 157 7.71 13.54 -29.61
C GLY A 157 9.15 13.80 -29.99
N GLY A 158 9.83 12.80 -30.55
CA GLY A 158 11.07 13.07 -31.28
C GLY A 158 10.73 13.78 -32.60
N PRO A 159 11.48 14.82 -32.98
CA PRO A 159 11.55 15.23 -34.37
C PRO A 159 12.74 14.56 -35.06
N VAL A 160 12.47 14.20 -36.31
CA VAL A 160 13.31 13.56 -37.34
C VAL A 160 14.51 14.40 -37.72
#